data_AF-A0A267TIS1-F1
#
_entry.id   AF-A0A267TIS1-F1
#
_cell.length_a   1.000
_cell.length_b   1.000
_cell.length_c   1.000
_cell.angle_alpha   90.00
_cell.angle_beta   90.00
_cell.angle_gamma   90.00
#
_symmetry.space_group_name_H-M   'P 1'
#
loop_
_entity.id
_entity.type
_entity.pdbx_description
1 polymer ?
#
loop_
_entity_poly.entity_id
_entity_poly.type
_entity_poly.pdbx_seq_one_letter_code
_entity_poly.pdbx_strand_id
1 'polypeptide(L)'
;MTYLIGLLSVVFLGLAIMIVSKSIALSKGIQGADDSDARVDGANNGNAFGFLVFLVLGSIAAAWSFLHSQPDFLPVAGSEHGLKTDQMFWISMGVVTAAFFLTNTLLFVFAFLYRYKKNNVATFYPVNHKLEIIWTIIPAIVMAVLVFTGWRIWRDITKQAPDNAVVIEVTGHQFGWYVRYAGNDDNKLGNQNYKLIDDTNQIGIDFTDESSFDDFTANELHLPKGVPVLLKIKAQDVLHSVYLPYQRVKMDAVPGMPTKFWFVANKSTDEMRAELGKSDFNYKLNCTEICGRGHFGMAITVFVDEPEDYKAWVAQQKPFLTQNPDYLAKVPEKLKGKAQKYAPAEAPAAESDSTQAAAGAAPATASLRRR
;
A
#
# COMPACT_ATOMS: atom_id res chain seq x y z
N MET A 1 1.79 -20.94 -17.70
CA MET A 1 1.11 -19.70 -18.14
C MET A 1 1.17 -19.51 -19.66
N THR A 2 2.35 -19.54 -20.29
CA THR A 2 2.53 -19.39 -21.75
C THR A 2 1.78 -20.42 -22.60
N TYR A 3 1.79 -21.71 -22.23
CA TYR A 3 1.03 -22.74 -22.95
C TYR A 3 -0.50 -22.55 -22.84
N LEU A 4 -0.98 -22.06 -21.69
CA LEU A 4 -2.40 -21.75 -21.48
C LEU A 4 -2.83 -20.54 -22.33
N ILE A 5 -2.01 -19.49 -22.36
CA ILE A 5 -2.22 -18.31 -23.21
C ILE A 5 -2.20 -18.71 -24.69
N GLY A 6 -1.24 -19.56 -25.10
CA GLY A 6 -1.17 -20.09 -26.46
C GLY A 6 -2.41 -20.89 -26.86
N LEU A 7 -2.86 -21.81 -25.98
CA LEU A 7 -4.08 -22.59 -26.18
C LEU A 7 -5.31 -21.69 -26.31
N LEU A 8 -5.50 -20.76 -25.37
CA LEU A 8 -6.63 -19.82 -25.39
C LEU A 8 -6.61 -18.96 -26.65
N SER A 9 -5.43 -18.50 -27.09
CA SER A 9 -5.29 -17.71 -28.32
C SER A 9 -5.72 -18.49 -29.56
N VAL A 10 -5.36 -19.78 -29.66
CA VAL A 10 -5.78 -20.66 -30.76
C VAL A 10 -7.29 -20.89 -30.73
N VAL A 11 -7.87 -21.12 -29.55
CA VAL A 11 -9.33 -21.29 -29.37
C VAL A 11 -10.07 -20.00 -29.77
N PHE A 12 -9.61 -18.83 -29.32
CA PHE A 12 -10.20 -17.54 -29.68
C PHE A 12 -10.07 -17.24 -31.18
N LEU A 13 -8.93 -17.57 -31.80
CA LEU A 13 -8.75 -17.42 -33.25
C LEU A 13 -9.72 -18.32 -34.02
N GLY A 14 -9.88 -19.58 -33.59
CA GLY A 14 -10.84 -20.51 -34.18
C GLY A 14 -12.29 -20.03 -34.05
N LEU A 15 -12.67 -19.53 -32.87
CA LEU A 15 -13.99 -18.93 -32.63
C LEU A 15 -14.20 -17.67 -33.50
N ALA A 16 -13.20 -16.80 -33.62
CA ALA A 16 -13.28 -15.61 -34.45
C ALA A 16 -13.48 -15.95 -35.93
N ILE A 17 -12.69 -16.90 -36.46
CA ILE A 17 -12.83 -17.39 -37.84
C ILE A 17 -14.23 -17.99 -38.05
N MET A 18 -14.73 -18.78 -37.10
CA MET A 18 -16.06 -19.37 -37.16
C MET A 18 -17.16 -18.30 -37.17
N ILE A 19 -17.07 -17.28 -36.33
CA ILE A 19 -18.02 -16.15 -36.28
C ILE A 19 -18.00 -15.38 -37.61
N VAL A 20 -16.82 -15.00 -38.09
CA VAL A 20 -16.66 -14.28 -39.36
C VAL A 20 -17.21 -15.10 -40.53
N SER A 21 -16.90 -16.40 -40.59
CA SER A 21 -17.40 -17.29 -41.63
C SER A 21 -18.94 -17.39 -41.61
N LYS A 22 -19.52 -17.47 -40.41
CA LYS A 22 -20.98 -17.51 -40.22
C LYS A 22 -21.63 -16.18 -40.60
N SER A 23 -21.04 -15.04 -40.24
CA SER A 23 -21.50 -13.71 -40.64
C SER A 23 -21.46 -13.51 -42.16
N ILE A 24 -20.40 -13.97 -42.84
CA ILE A 24 -20.31 -13.94 -44.31
C ILE A 24 -21.38 -14.84 -44.95
N ALA A 25 -21.61 -16.03 -44.41
CA ALA A 25 -22.65 -16.93 -44.89
C ALA A 25 -24.07 -16.34 -44.73
N LEU A 26 -24.36 -15.70 -43.59
CA LEU A 26 -25.62 -14.98 -43.38
C LEU A 26 -25.77 -13.79 -44.33
N SER A 27 -24.69 -13.03 -44.58
CA SER A 27 -24.72 -11.91 -45.53
C SER A 27 -25.03 -12.33 -46.96
N LYS A 28 -24.63 -13.54 -47.38
CA LYS A 28 -24.92 -14.08 -48.71
C LYS A 28 -26.35 -14.61 -48.84
N GLY A 29 -26.97 -15.03 -47.75
CA GLY A 29 -28.36 -15.53 -47.72
C GLY A 29 -29.45 -14.46 -47.91
N ILE A 30 -29.08 -13.17 -47.98
CA ILE A 30 -30.02 -12.04 -48.14
C ILE A 30 -30.61 -11.97 -49.56
N GLN A 31 -30.10 -12.73 -50.54
CA GLN A 31 -30.52 -12.68 -51.95
C GLN A 31 -31.47 -13.81 -52.42
N GLY A 32 -31.83 -14.77 -51.57
CA GLY A 32 -32.68 -15.90 -51.96
C GLY A 32 -33.74 -16.22 -50.91
N ALA A 33 -35.00 -16.30 -51.35
CA ALA A 33 -36.13 -16.77 -50.55
C ALA A 33 -36.05 -18.29 -50.37
N ASP A 34 -35.10 -18.76 -49.56
CA ASP A 34 -35.07 -20.13 -49.07
C ASP A 34 -35.68 -20.20 -47.66
N ASP A 35 -36.36 -21.32 -47.41
CA ASP A 35 -37.08 -21.69 -46.18
C ASP A 35 -36.10 -21.89 -44.99
N SER A 36 -35.46 -20.79 -44.60
CA SER A 36 -34.32 -20.67 -43.69
C SER A 36 -34.69 -20.57 -42.22
N ASP A 37 -36.00 -20.57 -41.93
CA ASP A 37 -36.57 -20.36 -40.59
C ASP A 37 -36.05 -21.37 -39.55
N ALA A 38 -35.89 -22.65 -39.93
CA ALA A 38 -35.45 -23.69 -38.99
C ALA A 38 -34.00 -23.52 -38.51
N ARG A 39 -33.13 -22.82 -39.27
CA ARG A 39 -31.71 -22.63 -38.94
C ARG A 39 -31.46 -21.49 -37.96
N VAL A 40 -32.32 -20.47 -37.94
CA VAL A 40 -32.20 -19.33 -37.03
C VAL A 40 -32.58 -19.75 -35.60
N ASP A 41 -33.64 -20.53 -35.46
CA ASP A 41 -34.22 -20.87 -34.15
C ASP A 41 -33.29 -21.73 -33.29
N GLY A 42 -32.65 -22.76 -33.84
CA GLY A 42 -31.84 -23.71 -33.04
C GLY A 42 -30.64 -23.06 -32.36
N ALA A 43 -29.80 -22.36 -33.13
CA ALA A 43 -28.60 -21.71 -32.60
C ALA A 43 -28.92 -20.50 -31.70
N ASN A 44 -29.96 -19.75 -32.04
CA ASN A 44 -30.43 -18.62 -31.23
C ASN A 44 -30.97 -19.08 -29.86
N ASN A 45 -31.78 -20.15 -29.83
CA ASN A 45 -32.26 -20.76 -28.59
C ASN A 45 -31.12 -21.33 -27.76
N GLY A 46 -30.13 -21.98 -28.40
CA GLY A 46 -28.93 -22.49 -27.73
C GLY A 46 -28.12 -21.38 -27.08
N ASN A 47 -27.85 -20.28 -27.79
CA ASN A 47 -27.13 -19.12 -27.23
C ASN A 47 -27.91 -18.43 -26.11
N ALA A 48 -29.23 -18.27 -26.27
CA ALA A 48 -30.09 -17.69 -25.24
C ALA A 48 -30.05 -18.48 -23.94
N PHE A 49 -30.13 -19.82 -24.02
CA PHE A 49 -29.95 -20.68 -22.86
C PHE A 49 -28.51 -20.62 -22.32
N GLY A 50 -27.53 -20.57 -23.23
CA GLY A 50 -26.11 -20.40 -22.91
C GLY A 50 -25.82 -19.15 -22.08
N PHE A 51 -26.51 -18.03 -22.32
CA PHE A 51 -26.38 -16.83 -21.48
C PHE A 51 -26.84 -17.08 -20.03
N LEU A 52 -27.94 -17.82 -19.83
CA LEU A 52 -28.40 -18.16 -18.48
C LEU A 52 -27.45 -19.13 -17.78
N VAL A 53 -26.95 -20.14 -18.52
CA VAL A 53 -25.94 -21.06 -18.01
C VAL A 53 -24.66 -20.31 -17.63
N PHE A 54 -24.20 -19.39 -18.48
CA PHE A 54 -23.04 -18.55 -18.22
C PHE A 54 -23.26 -17.64 -17.01
N LEU A 55 -24.45 -17.06 -16.84
CA LEU A 55 -24.79 -16.28 -15.65
C LEU A 55 -24.61 -17.10 -14.38
N VAL A 56 -25.22 -18.29 -14.34
CA VAL A 56 -25.21 -19.15 -13.15
C VAL A 56 -23.81 -19.67 -12.87
N LEU A 57 -23.16 -20.28 -13.87
CA LEU A 57 -21.82 -20.83 -13.71
C LEU A 57 -20.78 -19.74 -13.45
N GLY A 58 -20.89 -18.59 -14.12
CA GLY A 58 -20.03 -17.43 -13.90
C GLY A 58 -20.21 -16.83 -12.51
N SER A 59 -21.43 -16.76 -11.99
CA SER A 59 -21.69 -16.32 -10.61
C SER A 59 -21.11 -17.28 -9.58
N ILE A 60 -21.26 -18.60 -9.80
CA ILE A 60 -20.66 -19.64 -8.96
C ILE A 60 -19.13 -19.52 -9.00
N ALA A 61 -18.54 -19.37 -10.19
CA ALA A 61 -17.09 -19.22 -10.36
C ALA A 61 -16.56 -17.94 -9.70
N ALA A 62 -17.27 -16.82 -9.79
CA ALA A 62 -16.91 -15.58 -9.12
C ALA A 62 -16.97 -15.72 -7.60
N ALA A 63 -18.04 -16.31 -7.06
CA ALA A 63 -18.17 -16.59 -5.64
C ALA A 63 -17.08 -17.55 -5.14
N TRP A 64 -16.82 -18.62 -5.88
CA TRP A 64 -15.74 -19.56 -5.59
C TRP A 64 -14.37 -18.85 -5.61
N SER A 65 -14.09 -18.04 -6.63
CA SER A 65 -12.84 -17.29 -6.74
C SER A 65 -12.64 -16.35 -5.57
N PHE A 66 -13.69 -15.65 -5.13
CA PHE A 66 -13.65 -14.77 -3.97
C PHE A 66 -13.37 -15.55 -2.69
N LEU A 67 -14.13 -16.62 -2.41
CA LEU A 67 -13.96 -17.45 -1.22
C LEU A 67 -12.58 -18.13 -1.18
N HIS A 68 -12.09 -18.56 -2.34
CA HIS A 68 -10.77 -19.17 -2.46
C HIS A 68 -9.64 -18.18 -2.21
N SER A 69 -9.77 -16.93 -2.67
CA SER A 69 -8.75 -15.88 -2.54
C SER A 69 -8.85 -15.11 -1.22
N GLN A 70 -9.93 -15.26 -0.47
CA GLN A 70 -10.16 -14.55 0.80
C GLN A 70 -8.99 -14.70 1.80
N PRO A 71 -8.33 -15.88 1.95
CA PRO A 71 -7.18 -16.03 2.84
C PRO A 71 -5.94 -15.23 2.42
N ASP A 72 -5.84 -14.82 1.14
CA ASP A 72 -4.72 -14.02 0.62
C ASP A 72 -4.93 -12.51 0.81
N PHE A 73 -6.11 -12.09 1.27
CA PHE A 73 -6.38 -10.68 1.54
C PHE A 73 -5.65 -10.24 2.80
N LEU A 74 -5.41 -8.93 2.89
CA LEU A 74 -4.91 -8.35 4.14
C LEU A 74 -5.91 -8.63 5.28
N PRO A 75 -5.42 -8.97 6.48
CA PRO A 75 -6.28 -9.12 7.66
C PRO A 75 -6.87 -7.77 8.04
N VAL A 76 -7.68 -7.74 9.09
CA VAL A 76 -8.26 -6.50 9.64
C VAL A 76 -7.15 -5.45 9.85
N ALA A 77 -7.45 -4.20 9.50
CA ALA A 77 -6.50 -3.10 9.65
C ALA A 77 -5.98 -2.95 11.08
N GLY A 78 -4.65 -2.82 11.21
CA GLY A 78 -3.93 -2.51 12.46
C GLY A 78 -3.85 -1.02 12.77
N SER A 79 -4.81 -0.21 12.30
CA SER A 79 -4.92 1.21 12.63
C SER A 79 -6.38 1.66 12.69
N GLU A 80 -6.67 2.69 13.50
CA GLU A 80 -8.02 3.26 13.58
C GLU A 80 -8.51 3.83 12.24
N HIS A 81 -7.58 4.34 11.43
CA HIS A 81 -7.86 4.95 10.13
C HIS A 81 -8.16 3.87 9.09
N GLY A 82 -7.36 2.81 9.10
CA GLY A 82 -7.51 1.69 8.18
C GLY A 82 -8.82 0.94 8.38
N LEU A 83 -9.35 0.84 9.60
CA LEU A 83 -10.68 0.26 9.84
C LEU A 83 -11.78 1.02 9.07
N LYS A 84 -11.73 2.35 9.06
CA LYS A 84 -12.68 3.20 8.32
C LYS A 84 -12.50 3.06 6.81
N THR A 85 -11.25 2.96 6.35
CA THR A 85 -10.93 2.70 4.94
C THR A 85 -11.47 1.35 4.48
N ASP A 86 -11.22 0.28 5.23
CA ASP A 86 -11.71 -1.06 4.93
C ASP A 86 -13.26 -1.08 4.92
N GLN A 87 -13.91 -0.39 5.85
CA GLN A 87 -15.37 -0.26 5.86
C GLN A 87 -15.90 0.42 4.58
N MET A 88 -15.29 1.52 4.14
CA MET A 88 -15.68 2.21 2.89
C MET A 88 -15.45 1.34 1.66
N PHE A 89 -14.32 0.62 1.63
CA PHE A 89 -14.02 -0.32 0.56
C PHE A 89 -15.10 -1.39 0.46
N TRP A 90 -15.46 -2.05 1.57
CA TRP A 90 -16.46 -3.12 1.56
C TRP A 90 -17.89 -2.63 1.28
N ILE A 91 -18.27 -1.45 1.77
CA ILE A 91 -19.56 -0.83 1.41
C ILE A 91 -19.61 -0.56 -0.10
N SER A 92 -18.58 0.08 -0.65
CA SER A 92 -18.51 0.39 -2.08
C SER A 92 -18.49 -0.88 -2.93
N MET A 93 -17.72 -1.88 -2.51
CA MET A 93 -17.65 -3.19 -3.15
C MET A 93 -19.02 -3.87 -3.18
N GLY A 94 -19.77 -3.84 -2.08
CA GLY A 94 -21.12 -4.39 -2.01
C GLY A 94 -22.09 -3.70 -2.99
N VAL A 95 -22.06 -2.36 -3.05
CA VAL A 95 -22.89 -1.58 -3.97
C VAL A 95 -22.59 -1.92 -5.43
N VAL A 96 -21.30 -1.91 -5.81
CA VAL A 96 -20.88 -2.20 -7.19
C VAL A 96 -21.16 -3.66 -7.56
N THR A 97 -20.94 -4.59 -6.64
CA THR A 97 -21.23 -6.03 -6.85
C THR A 97 -22.73 -6.26 -7.05
N ALA A 98 -23.59 -5.63 -6.25
CA ALA A 98 -25.03 -5.72 -6.42
C ALA A 98 -25.47 -5.15 -7.78
N ALA A 99 -24.96 -3.98 -8.17
CA ALA A 99 -25.23 -3.38 -9.47
C ALA A 99 -24.76 -4.26 -10.63
N PHE A 100 -23.58 -4.89 -10.50
CA PHE A 100 -23.02 -5.82 -11.48
C PHE A 100 -23.96 -7.02 -11.70
N PHE A 101 -24.36 -7.71 -10.63
CA PHE A 101 -25.24 -8.88 -10.76
C PHE A 101 -26.64 -8.51 -11.24
N LEU A 102 -27.21 -7.39 -10.77
CA LEU A 102 -28.49 -6.89 -11.26
C LEU A 102 -28.43 -6.63 -12.76
N THR A 103 -27.44 -5.87 -13.23
CA THR A 103 -27.32 -5.48 -14.63
C THR A 103 -27.08 -6.69 -15.53
N ASN A 104 -26.17 -7.59 -15.16
CA ASN A 104 -25.91 -8.80 -15.96
C ASN A 104 -27.10 -9.75 -15.97
N THR A 105 -27.81 -9.89 -14.85
CA THR A 105 -29.04 -10.70 -14.79
C THR A 105 -30.11 -10.13 -15.72
N LEU A 106 -30.36 -8.82 -15.65
CA LEU A 106 -31.33 -8.18 -16.54
C LEU A 106 -30.95 -8.34 -18.00
N LEU A 107 -29.68 -8.14 -18.37
CA LEU A 107 -29.21 -8.28 -19.75
C LEU A 107 -29.36 -9.71 -20.27
N PHE A 108 -28.95 -10.72 -19.49
CA PHE A 108 -29.00 -12.12 -19.93
C PHE A 108 -30.42 -12.68 -19.92
N VAL A 109 -31.25 -12.31 -18.93
CA VAL A 109 -32.67 -12.65 -18.93
C VAL A 109 -33.40 -11.96 -20.07
N PHE A 110 -33.10 -10.70 -20.36
CA PHE A 110 -33.66 -9.98 -21.51
C PHE A 110 -33.29 -10.70 -22.82
N ALA A 111 -32.01 -11.00 -23.03
CA ALA A 111 -31.55 -11.76 -24.19
C ALA A 111 -32.26 -13.12 -24.31
N PHE A 112 -32.53 -13.79 -23.18
CA PHE A 112 -33.28 -15.05 -23.18
C PHE A 112 -34.76 -14.87 -23.51
N LEU A 113 -35.46 -13.93 -22.88
CA LEU A 113 -36.91 -13.74 -23.05
C LEU A 113 -37.25 -13.21 -24.45
N TYR A 114 -36.45 -12.26 -24.95
CA TYR A 114 -36.65 -11.54 -26.20
C TYR A 114 -35.81 -12.07 -27.37
N ARG A 115 -35.22 -13.26 -27.22
CA ARG A 115 -34.61 -13.99 -28.34
C ARG A 115 -35.61 -14.13 -29.49
N TYR A 116 -35.10 -14.17 -30.73
CA TYR A 116 -35.92 -14.38 -31.92
C TYR A 116 -36.89 -15.56 -31.78
N LYS A 117 -38.16 -15.31 -32.12
CA LYS A 117 -39.24 -16.29 -32.29
C LYS A 117 -40.07 -15.84 -33.48
N LYS A 118 -40.35 -16.72 -34.42
CA LYS A 118 -41.03 -16.40 -35.71
C LYS A 118 -42.29 -15.53 -35.57
N ASN A 119 -43.13 -15.82 -34.57
CA ASN A 119 -44.41 -15.12 -34.37
C ASN A 119 -44.32 -13.91 -33.41
N ASN A 120 -43.12 -13.58 -32.93
CA ASN A 120 -42.94 -12.42 -32.05
C ASN A 120 -42.65 -11.18 -32.89
N VAL A 121 -43.49 -10.17 -32.73
CA VAL A 121 -43.23 -8.84 -33.27
C VAL A 121 -42.51 -8.02 -32.21
N ALA A 122 -41.41 -7.38 -32.58
CA ALA A 122 -40.70 -6.48 -31.68
C ALA A 122 -41.59 -5.28 -31.35
N THR A 123 -41.69 -4.95 -30.07
CA THR A 123 -42.36 -3.74 -29.63
C THR A 123 -41.44 -2.54 -29.81
N PHE A 124 -41.97 -1.44 -30.35
CA PHE A 124 -41.23 -0.20 -30.55
C PHE A 124 -41.66 0.83 -29.50
N TYR A 125 -40.77 1.09 -28.54
CA TYR A 125 -40.92 2.14 -27.54
C TYR A 125 -39.67 3.02 -27.57
N PRO A 126 -39.69 4.16 -28.28
CA PRO A 126 -38.48 4.94 -28.47
C PRO A 126 -38.02 5.66 -27.20
N VAL A 127 -38.96 5.94 -26.27
CA VAL A 127 -38.72 6.75 -25.08
C VAL A 127 -39.59 6.27 -23.92
N ASN A 128 -39.02 6.27 -22.71
CA ASN A 128 -39.79 6.12 -21.49
C ASN A 128 -39.20 7.04 -20.41
N HIS A 129 -39.66 8.29 -20.40
CA HIS A 129 -39.17 9.30 -19.45
C HIS A 129 -39.27 8.88 -17.98
N LYS A 130 -40.26 8.05 -17.60
CA LYS A 130 -40.36 7.56 -16.22
C LYS A 130 -39.19 6.64 -15.88
N LEU A 131 -38.84 5.71 -16.77
CA LEU A 131 -37.72 4.80 -16.58
C LEU A 131 -36.38 5.55 -16.61
N GLU A 132 -36.25 6.51 -17.53
CA GLU A 132 -35.09 7.38 -17.63
C GLU A 132 -34.83 8.15 -16.33
N ILE A 133 -35.89 8.75 -15.76
CA ILE A 133 -35.80 9.44 -14.48
C ILE A 133 -35.36 8.49 -13.37
N ILE A 134 -35.92 7.27 -13.32
CA ILE A 134 -35.59 6.28 -12.27
C ILE A 134 -34.10 5.89 -12.33
N TRP A 135 -33.59 5.49 -13.51
CA TRP A 135 -32.20 5.05 -13.63
C TRP A 135 -31.18 6.19 -13.59
N THR A 136 -31.63 7.45 -13.66
CA THR A 136 -30.74 8.61 -13.48
C THR A 136 -30.72 9.04 -12.01
N ILE A 137 -31.89 9.13 -11.38
CA ILE A 137 -32.00 9.58 -9.99
C ILE A 137 -31.43 8.55 -9.01
N ILE A 138 -31.71 7.25 -9.18
CA ILE A 138 -31.25 6.23 -8.24
C ILE A 138 -29.70 6.21 -8.16
N PRO A 139 -28.95 6.08 -9.27
CA PRO A 139 -27.49 6.14 -9.21
C PRO A 139 -26.97 7.49 -8.70
N ALA A 140 -27.62 8.61 -9.05
CA ALA A 140 -27.22 9.92 -8.53
C ALA A 140 -27.33 9.99 -7.00
N ILE A 141 -28.42 9.48 -6.41
CA ILE A 141 -28.59 9.41 -4.95
C ILE A 141 -27.55 8.49 -4.31
N VAL A 142 -27.36 7.29 -4.86
CA VAL A 142 -26.37 6.33 -4.34
C VAL A 142 -24.96 6.92 -4.37
N MET A 143 -24.58 7.53 -5.49
CA MET A 143 -23.28 8.20 -5.63
C MET A 143 -23.15 9.39 -4.68
N ALA A 144 -24.20 10.21 -4.53
CA ALA A 144 -24.17 11.32 -3.58
C ALA A 144 -23.89 10.82 -2.16
N VAL A 145 -24.60 9.79 -1.69
CA VAL A 145 -24.37 9.19 -0.36
C VAL A 145 -22.93 8.72 -0.22
N LEU A 146 -22.41 7.94 -1.17
CA LEU A 146 -21.04 7.42 -1.12
C LEU A 146 -19.99 8.53 -1.13
N VAL A 147 -20.18 9.57 -1.94
CA VAL A 147 -19.28 10.73 -2.03
C VAL A 147 -19.30 11.53 -0.72
N PHE A 148 -20.47 11.81 -0.15
CA PHE A 148 -20.54 12.55 1.12
C PHE A 148 -19.92 11.76 2.29
N THR A 149 -20.15 10.44 2.36
CA THR A 149 -19.52 9.61 3.38
C THR A 149 -18.01 9.52 3.18
N GLY A 150 -17.55 9.33 1.94
CA GLY A 150 -16.14 9.26 1.60
C GLY A 150 -15.41 10.57 1.88
N TRP A 151 -16.00 11.71 1.49
CA TRP A 151 -15.44 13.03 1.78
C TRP A 151 -15.30 13.30 3.27
N ARG A 152 -16.29 12.93 4.10
CA ARG A 152 -16.20 13.08 5.55
C ARG A 152 -15.01 12.30 6.12
N ILE A 153 -14.85 11.04 5.72
CA ILE A 153 -13.74 10.20 6.17
C ILE A 153 -12.41 10.76 5.68
N TRP A 154 -12.32 11.14 4.40
CA TRP A 154 -11.12 11.78 3.83
C TRP A 154 -10.71 13.01 4.63
N ARG A 155 -11.64 13.94 4.89
CA ARG A 155 -11.38 15.12 5.71
C ARG A 155 -10.89 14.77 7.12
N ASP A 156 -11.48 13.75 7.74
CA ASP A 156 -11.13 13.33 9.10
C ASP A 156 -9.74 12.69 9.18
N ILE A 157 -9.28 12.01 8.13
CA ILE A 157 -7.92 11.41 8.05
C ILE A 157 -6.85 12.41 7.58
N THR A 158 -7.22 13.43 6.79
CA THR A 158 -6.27 14.44 6.27
C THR A 158 -6.20 15.71 7.11
N LYS A 159 -6.93 15.79 8.22
CA LYS A 159 -6.84 16.92 9.17
C LYS A 159 -5.44 17.00 9.79
N GLN A 160 -5.17 18.08 10.52
CA GLN A 160 -3.93 18.21 11.28
C GLN A 160 -3.82 17.12 12.36
N ALA A 161 -2.61 16.59 12.52
CA ALA A 161 -2.32 15.61 13.56
C ALA A 161 -2.57 16.22 14.95
N PRO A 162 -3.00 15.42 15.94
CA PRO A 162 -3.06 15.85 17.34
C PRO A 162 -1.70 16.38 17.83
N ASP A 163 -1.73 17.35 18.76
CA ASP A 163 -0.49 17.97 19.29
C ASP A 163 0.38 16.98 20.09
N ASN A 164 -0.21 15.92 20.61
CA ASN A 164 0.48 14.83 21.31
C ASN A 164 1.02 13.74 20.37
N ALA A 165 1.01 13.96 19.06
CA ALA A 165 1.50 12.97 18.11
C ALA A 165 3.03 12.83 18.19
N VAL A 166 3.52 11.59 18.20
CA VAL A 166 4.95 11.30 18.06
C VAL A 166 5.38 11.66 16.65
N VAL A 167 6.44 12.45 16.53
CA VAL A 167 6.91 12.96 15.24
C VAL A 167 8.07 12.10 14.73
N ILE A 168 7.87 11.49 13.55
CA ILE A 168 8.85 10.64 12.88
C ILE A 168 9.01 11.14 11.45
N GLU A 169 10.24 11.22 10.97
CA GLU A 169 10.54 11.47 9.57
C GLU A 169 10.87 10.17 8.85
N VAL A 170 10.31 10.02 7.65
CA VAL A 170 10.63 8.95 6.71
C VAL A 170 11.08 9.58 5.40
N THR A 171 12.34 9.37 5.03
CA THR A 171 12.94 9.92 3.81
C THR A 171 13.30 8.79 2.85
N GLY A 172 12.66 8.77 1.67
CA GLY A 172 12.96 7.80 0.61
C GLY A 172 14.23 8.15 -0.17
N HIS A 173 15.04 7.14 -0.47
CA HIS A 173 16.21 7.22 -1.34
C HIS A 173 16.33 5.93 -2.17
N GLN A 174 17.10 5.93 -3.25
CA GLN A 174 17.40 4.75 -4.07
C GLN A 174 18.53 3.94 -3.41
N PHE A 175 18.30 2.77 -2.82
CA PHE A 175 17.02 2.09 -2.59
C PHE A 175 16.88 1.75 -1.10
N GLY A 176 16.13 2.58 -0.37
CA GLY A 176 15.91 2.43 1.07
C GLY A 176 15.09 3.56 1.67
N TRP A 177 14.99 3.52 2.99
CA TRP A 177 14.34 4.54 3.79
C TRP A 177 15.27 4.97 4.92
N TYR A 178 15.43 6.27 5.10
CA TYR A 178 15.99 6.82 6.33
C TYR A 178 14.86 7.14 7.30
N VAL A 179 14.99 6.66 8.53
CA VAL A 179 14.03 6.94 9.61
C VAL A 179 14.73 7.80 10.65
N ARG A 180 14.16 8.97 10.94
CA ARG A 180 14.65 9.92 11.95
C ARG A 180 13.54 10.22 12.94
N TYR A 181 13.87 10.20 14.22
CA TYR A 181 12.95 10.45 15.32
C TYR A 181 13.29 11.76 16.01
N ALA A 182 12.26 12.45 16.51
CA ALA A 182 12.35 13.73 17.21
C ALA A 182 12.83 13.63 18.67
N GLY A 183 13.62 12.60 19.00
CA GLY A 183 14.11 12.37 20.35
C GLY A 183 13.02 12.24 21.43
N ASN A 184 13.39 12.53 22.67
CA ASN A 184 12.53 12.45 23.86
C ASN A 184 12.34 13.81 24.55
N ASP A 185 13.14 14.82 24.21
CA ASP A 185 13.20 16.05 25.00
C ASP A 185 12.15 17.07 24.56
N ASP A 186 11.92 17.22 23.25
CA ASP A 186 10.98 18.21 22.73
C ASP A 186 9.95 17.68 21.72
N ASN A 187 10.12 16.44 21.23
CA ASN A 187 9.30 15.81 20.20
C ASN A 187 9.16 16.68 18.93
N LYS A 188 10.21 17.44 18.60
CA LYS A 188 10.33 18.24 17.38
C LYS A 188 11.55 17.81 16.59
N LEU A 189 11.33 17.44 15.34
CA LEU A 189 12.43 17.26 14.40
C LEU A 189 13.05 18.61 14.07
N GLY A 190 14.35 18.74 14.28
CA GLY A 190 15.09 19.91 13.83
C GLY A 190 15.21 20.01 12.31
N ASN A 191 15.63 21.19 11.85
CA ASN A 191 15.71 21.53 10.44
C ASN A 191 16.64 20.61 9.62
N GLN A 192 16.48 20.68 8.31
CA GLN A 192 17.32 19.96 7.35
C GLN A 192 17.69 20.84 6.17
N ASN A 193 18.87 20.57 5.61
CA ASN A 193 19.36 21.22 4.42
C ASN A 193 20.13 20.21 3.56
N TYR A 194 19.70 20.04 2.31
CA TYR A 194 20.32 19.09 1.37
C TYR A 194 21.81 19.37 1.13
N LYS A 195 22.29 20.60 1.37
CA LYS A 195 23.70 20.97 1.27
C LYS A 195 24.56 20.44 2.41
N LEU A 196 23.94 19.94 3.49
CA LEU A 196 24.60 19.35 4.64
C LEU A 196 24.66 17.82 4.55
N ILE A 197 24.23 17.24 3.43
CA ILE A 197 24.31 15.80 3.19
C ILE A 197 25.78 15.42 2.91
N ASP A 198 26.26 14.44 3.66
CA ASP A 198 27.56 13.80 3.47
C ASP A 198 27.47 12.30 3.84
N ASP A 199 28.62 11.62 3.89
CA ASP A 199 28.71 10.17 4.13
C ASP A 199 28.09 9.72 5.48
N THR A 200 28.04 10.61 6.47
CA THR A 200 27.49 10.34 7.81
C THR A 200 26.12 11.00 8.00
N ASN A 201 25.95 12.25 7.57
CA ASN A 201 24.69 12.99 7.68
C ASN A 201 23.81 12.81 6.45
N GLN A 202 23.32 11.59 6.22
CA GLN A 202 22.67 11.19 4.97
C GLN A 202 21.36 11.94 4.66
N ILE A 203 20.74 12.54 5.68
CA ILE A 203 19.50 13.32 5.56
C ILE A 203 19.70 14.82 5.77
N GLY A 204 20.95 15.28 5.93
CA GLY A 204 21.28 16.70 6.02
C GLY A 204 20.71 17.42 7.24
N ILE A 205 20.77 16.79 8.42
CA ILE A 205 20.38 17.38 9.71
C ILE A 205 21.13 18.70 9.92
N ASP A 206 20.40 19.76 10.27
CA ASP A 206 20.93 21.09 10.51
C ASP A 206 21.09 21.35 12.03
N PHE A 207 22.33 21.31 12.50
CA PHE A 207 22.69 21.56 13.91
C PHE A 207 22.76 23.04 14.29
N THR A 208 22.35 23.95 13.41
CA THR A 208 22.05 25.34 13.79
C THR A 208 20.68 25.48 14.46
N ASP A 209 19.85 24.44 14.37
CA ASP A 209 18.57 24.28 15.07
C ASP A 209 18.75 23.44 16.33
N GLU A 210 18.27 23.95 17.46
CA GLU A 210 18.39 23.24 18.75
C GLU A 210 17.51 22.00 18.85
N SER A 211 16.40 21.97 18.09
CA SER A 211 15.55 20.78 17.96
C SER A 211 16.21 19.67 17.13
N SER A 212 17.45 19.83 16.64
CA SER A 212 18.20 18.74 15.98
C SER A 212 19.05 17.92 16.96
N PHE A 213 19.14 18.33 18.22
CA PHE A 213 20.18 17.83 19.13
C PHE A 213 19.85 16.47 19.76
N ASP A 214 18.57 16.17 19.94
CA ASP A 214 18.09 14.90 20.49
C ASP A 214 17.60 13.92 19.40
N ASP A 215 17.59 14.33 18.13
CA ASP A 215 17.23 13.43 17.03
C ASP A 215 18.17 12.25 16.93
N PHE A 216 17.58 11.09 16.62
CA PHE A 216 18.32 9.88 16.32
C PHE A 216 17.73 9.19 15.10
N THR A 217 18.53 8.30 14.50
CA THR A 217 18.13 7.50 13.35
C THR A 217 18.05 6.03 13.71
N ALA A 218 17.15 5.30 13.05
CA ALA A 218 17.02 3.85 13.20
C ALA A 218 16.90 3.16 11.84
N ASN A 219 17.23 1.87 11.79
CA ASN A 219 17.10 1.04 10.59
C ASN A 219 15.69 0.47 10.43
N GLU A 220 14.98 0.26 11.54
CA GLU A 220 13.57 -0.10 11.59
C GLU A 220 12.68 1.08 11.97
N LEU A 221 11.39 0.98 11.65
CA LEU A 221 10.37 1.92 12.10
C LEU A 221 9.60 1.34 13.28
N HIS A 222 9.84 1.88 14.47
CA HIS A 222 9.06 1.65 15.67
C HIS A 222 7.90 2.64 15.79
N LEU A 223 6.72 2.13 16.15
CA LEU A 223 5.46 2.88 16.29
C LEU A 223 4.81 2.54 17.64
N PRO A 224 4.45 3.52 18.47
CA PRO A 224 3.70 3.26 19.70
C PRO A 224 2.22 2.95 19.41
N LYS A 225 1.74 1.79 19.87
CA LYS A 225 0.31 1.43 19.80
C LYS A 225 -0.54 2.42 20.58
N GLY A 226 -1.71 2.78 20.03
CA GLY A 226 -2.69 3.65 20.67
C GLY A 226 -2.29 5.13 20.75
N VAL A 227 -1.10 5.49 20.28
CA VAL A 227 -0.60 6.86 20.28
C VAL A 227 -0.62 7.42 18.85
N PRO A 228 -1.09 8.66 18.63
CA PRO A 228 -0.98 9.29 17.32
C PRO A 228 0.47 9.41 16.87
N VAL A 229 0.75 9.03 15.62
CA VAL A 229 2.05 9.20 14.98
C VAL A 229 1.89 10.13 13.79
N LEU A 230 2.71 11.18 13.71
CA LEU A 230 2.84 12.05 12.56
C LEU A 230 4.08 11.66 11.77
N LEU A 231 3.88 11.07 10.60
CA LEU A 231 4.95 10.85 9.63
C LEU A 231 5.15 12.13 8.81
N LYS A 232 6.32 12.74 8.93
CA LYS A 232 6.83 13.71 7.95
C LYS A 232 7.54 12.92 6.86
N ILE A 233 7.08 13.07 5.62
CA ILE A 233 7.49 12.20 4.52
C ILE A 233 8.20 13.05 3.47
N LYS A 234 9.39 12.61 3.08
CA LYS A 234 10.27 13.29 2.13
C LYS A 234 10.94 12.28 1.19
N ALA A 235 11.53 12.79 0.13
CA ALA A 235 12.43 12.03 -0.73
C ALA A 235 13.69 12.83 -1.01
N GLN A 236 14.83 12.14 -1.03
CA GLN A 236 16.15 12.72 -1.32
C GLN A 236 16.43 12.82 -2.82
N ASP A 237 15.89 11.90 -3.63
CA ASP A 237 16.23 11.75 -5.04
C ASP A 237 15.02 11.79 -5.99
N VAL A 238 14.28 10.69 -6.11
CA VAL A 238 13.14 10.50 -7.02
C VAL A 238 11.85 10.36 -6.21
N LEU A 239 10.72 10.21 -6.90
CA LEU A 239 9.47 9.86 -6.25
C LEU A 239 9.57 8.48 -5.61
N HIS A 240 9.15 8.39 -4.35
CA HIS A 240 8.85 7.14 -3.65
C HIS A 240 7.43 7.25 -3.09
N SER A 241 6.91 6.20 -2.46
CA SER A 241 5.63 6.30 -1.76
C SER A 241 5.61 5.40 -0.55
N VAL A 242 5.49 6.02 0.63
CA VAL A 242 5.44 5.34 1.92
C VAL A 242 4.15 4.54 1.97
N TYR A 243 4.26 3.23 2.15
CA TYR A 243 3.10 2.36 2.29
C TYR A 243 3.24 1.39 3.46
N LEU A 244 2.33 1.54 4.43
CA LEU A 244 2.14 0.63 5.55
C LEU A 244 0.84 -0.17 5.29
N PRO A 245 0.91 -1.35 4.63
CA PRO A 245 -0.27 -2.06 4.14
C PRO A 245 -1.22 -2.45 5.26
N TYR A 246 -0.71 -2.92 6.40
CA TYR A 246 -1.55 -3.35 7.50
C TYR A 246 -2.26 -2.19 8.19
N GLN A 247 -1.73 -0.97 8.09
CA GLN A 247 -2.32 0.25 8.63
C GLN A 247 -3.13 1.05 7.60
N ARG A 248 -3.12 0.65 6.31
CA ARG A 248 -3.76 1.36 5.17
C ARG A 248 -3.29 2.80 5.05
N VAL A 249 -2.03 3.05 5.39
CA VAL A 249 -1.40 4.37 5.28
C VAL A 249 -0.59 4.37 4.00
N LYS A 250 -0.92 5.31 3.10
CA LYS A 250 -0.16 5.59 1.89
C LYS A 250 -0.02 7.09 1.71
N MET A 251 1.20 7.56 1.47
CA MET A 251 1.46 8.94 1.06
C MET A 251 2.77 9.01 0.27
N ASP A 252 2.77 9.80 -0.80
CA ASP A 252 3.92 9.92 -1.68
C ASP A 252 5.03 10.72 -1.03
N ALA A 253 6.26 10.25 -1.23
CA ALA A 253 7.49 10.92 -0.85
C ALA A 253 8.00 11.67 -2.07
N VAL A 254 7.88 13.00 -2.02
CA VAL A 254 8.11 13.86 -3.18
C VAL A 254 9.34 14.74 -2.98
N PRO A 255 10.35 14.68 -3.87
CA PRO A 255 11.50 15.57 -3.80
C PRO A 255 11.08 17.04 -3.86
N GLY A 256 11.51 17.83 -2.88
CA GLY A 256 11.19 19.26 -2.80
C GLY A 256 9.77 19.61 -2.33
N MET A 257 8.89 18.62 -2.10
CA MET A 257 7.55 18.84 -1.55
C MET A 257 7.30 17.91 -0.36
N PRO A 258 7.61 18.34 0.87
CA PRO A 258 7.34 17.54 2.06
C PRO A 258 5.85 17.23 2.18
N THR A 259 5.53 15.95 2.29
CA THR A 259 4.17 15.48 2.57
C THR A 259 4.10 15.01 4.01
N LYS A 260 2.89 14.74 4.50
CA LYS A 260 2.68 14.23 5.84
C LYS A 260 1.45 13.36 5.91
N PHE A 261 1.48 12.36 6.78
CA PHE A 261 0.32 11.56 7.11
C PHE A 261 0.37 11.23 8.59
N TRP A 262 -0.77 11.30 9.27
CA TRP A 262 -0.85 10.87 10.66
C TRP A 262 -1.88 9.75 10.80
N PHE A 263 -1.64 8.87 11.75
CA PHE A 263 -2.52 7.75 12.05
C PHE A 263 -2.28 7.26 13.48
N VAL A 264 -3.14 6.35 13.94
CA VAL A 264 -3.00 5.67 15.23
C VAL A 264 -2.96 4.18 14.94
N ALA A 265 -1.81 3.54 15.18
CA ALA A 265 -1.71 2.08 15.14
C ALA A 265 -2.46 1.51 16.35
N ASN A 266 -3.31 0.49 16.16
CA ASN A 266 -4.14 -0.06 17.23
C ASN A 266 -3.88 -1.54 17.52
N LYS A 267 -2.89 -2.13 16.86
CA LYS A 267 -2.57 -3.55 16.96
C LYS A 267 -1.06 -3.74 16.96
N SER A 268 -0.53 -4.24 18.07
CA SER A 268 0.92 -4.45 18.23
C SER A 268 1.41 -5.55 17.29
N THR A 269 2.72 -5.62 17.11
CA THR A 269 3.34 -6.67 16.29
C THR A 269 3.00 -8.06 16.85
N ASP A 270 3.04 -8.22 18.17
CA ASP A 270 2.75 -9.47 18.84
C ASP A 270 1.27 -9.86 18.76
N GLU A 271 0.35 -8.90 18.87
CA GLU A 271 -1.07 -9.15 18.64
C GLU A 271 -1.34 -9.62 17.20
N MET A 272 -0.68 -9.01 16.22
CA MET A 272 -0.83 -9.42 14.82
C MET A 272 -0.20 -10.79 14.55
N ARG A 273 0.95 -11.10 15.14
CA ARG A 273 1.57 -12.44 15.09
C ARG A 273 0.60 -13.50 15.65
N ALA A 274 -0.03 -13.21 16.79
CA ALA A 274 -1.00 -14.09 17.42
C ALA A 274 -2.27 -14.28 16.56
N GLU A 275 -2.82 -13.18 16.01
CA GLU A 275 -4.00 -13.23 15.13
C GLU A 275 -3.75 -14.04 13.86
N LEU A 276 -2.57 -13.88 13.25
CA LEU A 276 -2.20 -14.58 12.02
C LEU A 276 -1.68 -16.00 12.26
N GLY A 277 -1.38 -16.38 13.51
CA GLY A 277 -0.67 -17.61 13.83
C GLY A 277 0.72 -17.68 13.20
N LYS A 278 1.40 -16.53 13.04
CA LYS A 278 2.70 -16.40 12.37
C LYS A 278 3.69 -15.68 13.29
N SER A 279 4.52 -16.41 14.01
CA SER A 279 5.48 -15.85 14.97
C SER A 279 6.61 -15.04 14.33
N ASP A 280 6.92 -15.30 13.06
CA ASP A 280 7.92 -14.62 12.25
C ASP A 280 7.38 -13.36 11.54
N PHE A 281 6.09 -13.06 11.71
CA PHE A 281 5.48 -11.88 11.11
C PHE A 281 6.10 -10.60 11.67
N ASN A 282 6.42 -9.67 10.76
CA ASN A 282 6.66 -8.28 11.08
C ASN A 282 5.89 -7.39 10.11
N TYR A 283 5.44 -6.23 10.58
CA TYR A 283 4.95 -5.21 9.67
C TYR A 283 6.10 -4.73 8.78
N LYS A 284 5.75 -4.13 7.64
CA LYS A 284 6.72 -3.60 6.68
C LYS A 284 6.29 -2.23 6.18
N LEU A 285 7.27 -1.37 5.98
CA LEU A 285 7.13 -0.16 5.20
C LEU A 285 7.65 -0.47 3.81
N ASN A 286 6.77 -0.39 2.81
CA ASN A 286 7.10 -0.68 1.41
C ASN A 286 7.09 0.61 0.59
N CYS A 287 7.75 0.56 -0.57
CA CYS A 287 7.59 1.57 -1.60
C CYS A 287 6.47 1.17 -2.57
N THR A 288 5.59 2.12 -2.92
CA THR A 288 4.50 1.90 -3.90
C THR A 288 4.47 2.93 -5.03
N GLU A 289 5.61 3.55 -5.31
CA GLU A 289 5.85 4.39 -6.49
C GLU A 289 7.13 3.90 -7.18
N ILE A 290 7.10 3.73 -8.51
CA ILE A 290 8.24 3.12 -9.21
C ILE A 290 9.43 4.08 -9.15
N CYS A 291 10.42 3.71 -8.34
CA CYS A 291 11.61 4.53 -8.08
C CYS A 291 12.89 3.98 -8.71
N GLY A 292 12.83 2.95 -9.56
CA GLY A 292 13.98 2.39 -10.28
C GLY A 292 14.21 0.89 -10.04
N ARG A 293 15.41 0.40 -10.40
CA ARG A 293 15.71 -1.05 -10.46
C ARG A 293 15.58 -1.80 -9.13
N GLY A 294 15.89 -1.14 -8.01
CA GLY A 294 15.78 -1.72 -6.66
C GLY A 294 14.43 -1.48 -5.99
N HIS A 295 13.42 -0.98 -6.71
CA HIS A 295 12.10 -0.62 -6.16
C HIS A 295 11.48 -1.72 -5.26
N PHE A 296 11.63 -2.99 -5.64
CA PHE A 296 11.07 -4.12 -4.89
C PHE A 296 11.82 -4.44 -3.59
N GLY A 297 13.06 -3.97 -3.44
CA GLY A 297 14.00 -4.43 -2.40
C GLY A 297 14.24 -3.43 -1.27
N MET A 298 13.49 -2.32 -1.24
CA MET A 298 13.73 -1.21 -0.30
C MET A 298 12.85 -1.24 0.95
N ALA A 299 12.17 -2.35 1.25
CA ALA A 299 11.30 -2.43 2.41
C ALA A 299 12.12 -2.48 3.72
N ILE A 300 11.64 -1.76 4.74
CA ILE A 300 12.17 -1.87 6.11
C ILE A 300 11.15 -2.52 7.03
N THR A 301 11.65 -3.14 8.10
CA THR A 301 10.82 -3.72 9.14
C THR A 301 10.14 -2.63 9.97
N VAL A 302 8.90 -2.88 10.34
CA VAL A 302 8.11 -2.01 11.20
C VAL A 302 7.69 -2.80 12.43
N PHE A 303 7.89 -2.22 13.60
CA PHE A 303 7.40 -2.73 14.87
C PHE A 303 6.34 -1.78 15.42
N VAL A 304 5.16 -2.32 15.71
CA VAL A 304 4.18 -1.63 16.55
C VAL A 304 4.36 -2.15 17.97
N ASP A 305 4.89 -1.32 18.83
CA ASP A 305 5.26 -1.66 20.21
C ASP A 305 4.12 -1.27 21.16
N GLU A 306 4.04 -1.94 22.31
CA GLU A 306 3.24 -1.43 23.42
C GLU A 306 3.85 -0.10 23.91
N PRO A 307 3.04 0.85 24.43
CA PRO A 307 3.50 2.21 24.76
C PRO A 307 4.72 2.27 25.68
N GLU A 308 4.80 1.36 26.65
CA GLU A 308 5.89 1.25 27.62
C GLU A 308 7.18 0.74 26.96
N ASP A 309 7.06 -0.26 26.08
CA ASP A 309 8.19 -0.83 25.34
C ASP A 309 8.75 0.18 24.34
N TYR A 310 7.87 0.94 23.67
CA TYR A 310 8.30 2.04 22.80
C TYR A 310 9.12 3.07 23.59
N LYS A 311 8.63 3.52 24.76
CA LYS A 311 9.38 4.48 25.60
C LYS A 311 10.72 3.92 26.04
N ALA A 312 10.77 2.64 26.43
CA ALA A 312 12.00 1.98 26.81
C ALA A 312 12.99 1.89 25.63
N TRP A 313 12.49 1.57 24.43
CA TRP A 313 13.29 1.53 23.21
C TRP A 313 13.86 2.90 22.85
N VAL A 314 13.04 3.96 22.87
CA VAL A 314 13.52 5.33 22.58
C VAL A 314 14.57 5.76 23.61
N ALA A 315 14.38 5.46 24.89
CA ALA A 315 15.36 5.79 25.94
C ALA A 315 16.73 5.10 25.78
N GLN A 316 16.80 4.01 25.01
CA GLN A 316 18.06 3.33 24.69
C GLN A 316 18.76 3.94 23.47
N GLN A 317 18.06 4.76 22.68
CA GLN A 317 18.63 5.36 21.48
C GLN A 317 19.58 6.50 21.85
N LYS A 318 20.66 6.62 21.08
CA LYS A 318 21.62 7.70 21.24
C LYS A 318 21.33 8.77 20.19
N PRO A 319 21.23 10.05 20.56
CA PRO A 319 21.12 11.14 19.59
C PRO A 319 22.26 11.13 18.58
N PHE A 320 22.01 11.66 17.39
CA PHE A 320 22.97 11.71 16.29
C PHE A 320 24.25 12.44 16.72
N LEU A 321 24.14 13.55 17.46
CA LEU A 321 25.30 14.28 18.00
C LEU A 321 26.13 13.45 18.98
N THR A 322 25.49 12.57 19.76
CA THR A 322 26.18 11.66 20.67
C THR A 322 26.95 10.59 19.92
N GLN A 323 26.39 10.11 18.80
CA GLN A 323 27.03 9.09 17.96
C GLN A 323 28.14 9.69 17.09
N ASN A 324 28.04 10.97 16.72
CA ASN A 324 28.93 11.64 15.77
C ASN A 324 29.48 12.95 16.36
N PRO A 325 30.43 12.90 17.32
CA PRO A 325 30.89 14.07 18.06
C PRO A 325 31.53 15.17 17.20
N ASP A 326 32.08 14.83 16.03
CA ASP A 326 32.66 15.81 15.10
C ASP A 326 31.63 16.86 14.64
N TYR A 327 30.34 16.53 14.69
CA TYR A 327 29.25 17.46 14.35
C TYR A 327 28.99 18.51 15.43
N LEU A 328 29.53 18.36 16.65
CA LEU A 328 29.51 19.43 17.65
C LEU A 328 30.25 20.69 17.16
N ALA A 329 31.22 20.54 16.25
CA ALA A 329 31.89 21.67 15.60
C ALA A 329 30.97 22.45 14.64
N LYS A 330 29.87 21.85 14.18
CA LYS A 330 28.84 22.49 13.34
C LYS A 330 27.76 23.22 14.15
N VAL A 331 27.75 23.04 15.48
CA VAL A 331 26.84 23.74 16.38
C VAL A 331 27.32 25.20 16.58
N PRO A 332 26.45 26.21 16.39
CA PRO A 332 26.79 27.59 16.68
C PRO A 332 27.24 27.81 18.13
N GLU A 333 28.23 28.68 18.38
CA GLU A 333 28.78 28.93 19.73
C GLU A 333 27.69 29.20 20.79
N LYS A 334 26.65 29.97 20.42
CA LYS A 334 25.53 30.30 21.30
C LYS A 334 24.71 29.07 21.76
N LEU A 335 24.76 27.97 21.01
CA LEU A 335 24.01 26.74 21.29
C LEU A 335 24.89 25.61 21.84
N LYS A 336 26.23 25.73 21.80
CA LYS A 336 27.14 24.67 22.28
C LYS A 336 26.87 24.26 23.72
N GLY A 337 26.55 25.20 24.60
CA GLY A 337 26.19 24.89 25.99
C GLY A 337 24.98 23.95 26.12
N LYS A 338 24.00 24.07 25.21
CA LYS A 338 22.85 23.16 25.14
C LYS A 338 23.22 21.84 24.48
N ALA A 339 23.98 21.89 23.39
CA ALA A 339 24.43 20.69 22.66
C ALA A 339 25.34 19.78 23.50
N GLN A 340 26.06 20.34 24.49
CA GLN A 340 26.94 19.58 25.37
C GLN A 340 26.21 18.47 26.14
N LYS A 341 24.90 18.62 26.42
CA LYS A 341 24.05 17.56 27.00
C LYS A 341 24.10 16.26 26.18
N TYR A 342 24.30 16.39 24.87
CA TYR A 342 24.30 15.30 23.91
C TYR A 342 25.69 14.94 23.41
N ALA A 343 26.75 15.53 23.97
CA ALA A 343 28.11 15.09 23.69
C ALA A 343 28.32 13.67 24.27
N PRO A 344 29.21 12.84 23.68
CA PRO A 344 29.60 11.58 24.29
C PRO A 344 30.09 11.84 25.71
N ALA A 345 29.70 10.99 26.67
CA ALA A 345 30.32 11.01 27.99
C ALA A 345 31.83 10.82 27.82
N GLU A 346 32.64 11.67 28.48
CA GLU A 346 34.09 11.51 28.50
C GLU A 346 34.41 10.07 28.90
N ALA A 347 35.12 9.35 28.02
CA ALA A 347 35.66 8.05 28.37
C ALA A 347 36.55 8.25 29.61
N PRO A 348 36.42 7.44 30.69
CA PRO A 348 37.37 7.50 31.78
C PRO A 348 38.76 7.35 31.17
N ALA A 349 39.64 8.33 31.45
CA ALA A 349 40.99 8.35 30.94
C ALA A 349 41.62 6.97 31.17
N ALA A 350 41.97 6.29 30.08
CA ALA A 350 42.74 5.07 30.18
C ALA A 350 44.03 5.43 30.91
N GLU A 351 44.19 4.92 32.14
CA GLU A 351 45.45 4.99 32.85
C GLU A 351 46.50 4.39 31.92
N SER A 352 47.48 5.22 31.54
CA SER A 352 48.62 4.79 30.74
C SER A 352 49.45 3.85 31.61
N ASP A 353 49.18 2.56 31.52
CA ASP A 353 49.99 1.56 32.19
C ASP A 353 51.34 1.46 31.46
N SER A 354 52.32 2.19 31.99
CA SER A 354 53.69 2.15 31.55
C SER A 354 54.35 0.87 32.05
N THR A 355 54.37 -0.17 31.23
CA THR A 355 55.39 -1.22 31.38
C THR A 355 55.97 -1.60 30.01
N GLN A 356 57.18 -1.09 29.78
CA GLN A 356 58.07 -1.52 28.71
C GLN A 356 58.64 -2.91 29.02
N ALA A 357 58.66 -3.72 27.96
CA ALA A 357 59.69 -4.70 27.57
C ALA A 357 59.89 -5.99 28.38
N ALA A 358 59.63 -7.12 27.71
CA ALA A 358 60.68 -8.10 27.43
C ALA A 358 60.31 -8.95 26.19
N ALA A 359 61.25 -9.01 25.25
CA ALA A 359 61.20 -9.85 24.06
C ALA A 359 61.32 -11.35 24.42
N GLY A 360 60.65 -12.21 23.66
CA GLY A 360 60.78 -13.67 23.78
C GLY A 360 60.21 -14.40 22.57
N ALA A 361 61.12 -14.83 21.70
CA ALA A 361 61.08 -15.84 20.62
C ALA A 361 59.77 -16.60 20.30
N ALA A 362 59.47 -16.67 19.00
CA ALA A 362 58.58 -17.68 18.38
C ALA A 362 59.13 -19.10 18.54
N PRO A 363 58.27 -20.14 18.39
CA PRO A 363 58.25 -20.81 17.08
C PRO A 363 56.85 -21.27 16.60
N ALA A 364 56.88 -21.76 15.36
CA ALA A 364 55.82 -22.09 14.42
C ALA A 364 54.87 -23.27 14.76
N THR A 365 53.93 -23.49 13.82
CA THR A 365 52.99 -24.62 13.58
C THR A 365 51.56 -24.38 14.11
N ALA A 366 50.45 -24.73 13.45
CA ALA A 366 50.16 -25.46 12.21
C ALA A 366 48.78 -25.03 11.63
N SER A 367 48.59 -25.39 10.37
CA SER A 367 47.38 -25.31 9.53
C SER A 367 46.14 -26.08 10.02
N LEU A 368 45.01 -25.83 9.32
CA LEU A 368 43.75 -26.61 9.18
C LEU A 368 42.61 -26.16 10.10
N ARG A 369 41.33 -26.08 9.70
CA ARG A 369 40.62 -26.39 8.45
C ARG A 369 39.24 -25.72 8.53
N ARG A 370 38.68 -25.41 7.37
CA ARG A 370 37.25 -25.17 7.17
C ARG A 370 36.41 -26.38 7.61
N ARG A 371 35.27 -26.11 8.22
CA ARG A 371 33.97 -26.64 7.79
C ARG A 371 32.96 -25.52 7.79
#